data_AF-A0A955J0T8-F1
#
_entry.id   AF-A0A955J0T8-F1
#
_cell.length_a   1.000
_cell.length_b   1.000
_cell.length_c   1.000
_cell.angle_alpha   90.00
_cell.angle_beta   90.00
_cell.angle_gamma   90.00
#
_symmetry.space_group_name_H-M   'P 1'
#
loop_
_entity.id
_entity.type
_entity.pdbx_description
1 polymer ?
#
loop_
_entity_poly.entity_id
_entity_poly.type
_entity_poly.pdbx_seq_one_letter_code
_entity_poly.pdbx_strand_id
1 'polypeptide(L)'
;MTQASVSPTHRARARKPARSRAGRYFFTFAAAIMLVLTFLGFSAFYLRGLAFPNRPIAPPIKNLIIFHAVCMSLWMGVLVLQPALIAAGKRKLHMKLGKAAAAFAALILVTGVVVAVRATQVTPPDAVILGFPRLNFFAIPLFTVLAFAAFIAAAIAYRRKPRIHRALMIAGTLITLSAPLNRIPMLNDVYIGTVWDRVVGPYFWVVILGVALLAARSIITRALDRPFAVAIAATTLISIGIVQLARTDQWAHLVAWMIN
;
A
#
# COMPACT_ATOMS: atom_id res chain seq x y z
N MET A 1 -28.30 -67.54 -18.01
CA MET A 1 -27.54 -66.32 -18.37
C MET A 1 -28.21 -65.13 -17.71
N THR A 2 -27.76 -64.77 -16.52
CA THR A 2 -28.40 -63.77 -15.65
C THR A 2 -27.71 -62.43 -15.87
N GLN A 3 -28.43 -61.46 -16.42
CA GLN A 3 -27.94 -60.09 -16.59
C GLN A 3 -27.83 -59.41 -15.21
N ALA A 4 -26.62 -59.05 -14.82
CA ALA A 4 -26.37 -58.19 -13.68
C ALA A 4 -26.58 -56.72 -14.07
N SER A 5 -27.59 -56.08 -13.48
CA SER A 5 -27.87 -54.65 -13.62
C SER A 5 -26.85 -53.82 -12.83
N VAL A 6 -25.97 -53.13 -13.54
CA VAL A 6 -25.05 -52.15 -12.94
C VAL A 6 -25.82 -50.88 -12.64
N SER A 7 -25.97 -50.57 -11.35
CA SER A 7 -26.58 -49.32 -10.88
C SER A 7 -25.65 -48.12 -11.14
N PRO A 8 -26.18 -46.95 -11.54
CA PRO A 8 -25.37 -45.77 -11.79
C PRO A 8 -24.95 -45.15 -10.45
N THR A 9 -23.64 -45.16 -10.16
CA THR A 9 -23.10 -44.41 -9.02
C THR A 9 -23.35 -42.92 -9.22
N HIS A 10 -24.25 -42.36 -8.41
CA HIS A 10 -24.46 -40.92 -8.27
C HIS A 10 -23.16 -40.28 -7.76
N ARG A 11 -22.27 -39.85 -8.66
CA ARG A 11 -21.18 -38.93 -8.30
C ARG A 11 -21.83 -37.63 -7.85
N ALA A 12 -21.98 -37.47 -6.54
CA ALA A 12 -22.36 -36.21 -5.93
C ALA A 12 -21.40 -35.12 -6.43
N ARG A 13 -21.86 -34.28 -7.36
CA ARG A 13 -21.13 -33.08 -7.78
C ARG A 13 -20.90 -32.27 -6.51
N ALA A 14 -19.66 -32.25 -6.03
CA ALA A 14 -19.24 -31.39 -4.92
C ALA A 14 -19.73 -29.97 -5.21
N ARG A 15 -20.74 -29.55 -4.44
CA ARG A 15 -21.41 -28.26 -4.60
C ARG A 15 -20.34 -27.20 -4.32
N LYS A 16 -19.93 -26.43 -5.34
CA LYS A 16 -18.95 -25.34 -5.15
C LYS A 16 -19.43 -24.49 -3.97
N PRO A 17 -18.61 -24.27 -2.93
CA PRO A 17 -19.05 -23.51 -1.76
C PRO A 17 -19.57 -22.16 -2.25
N ALA A 18 -20.80 -21.82 -1.86
CA ALA A 18 -21.40 -20.55 -2.18
C ALA A 18 -20.43 -19.44 -1.74
N ARG A 19 -20.07 -18.54 -2.64
CA ARG A 19 -19.16 -17.43 -2.31
C ARG A 19 -19.79 -16.63 -1.16
N SER A 20 -19.17 -16.70 0.03
CA SER A 20 -19.67 -15.99 1.21
C SER A 20 -19.79 -14.49 0.92
N ARG A 21 -20.82 -13.85 1.50
CA ARG A 21 -21.02 -12.40 1.39
C ARG A 21 -19.76 -11.65 1.87
N ALA A 22 -19.14 -12.13 2.95
CA ALA A 22 -17.85 -11.64 3.46
C ALA A 22 -16.73 -11.71 2.41
N GLY A 23 -16.60 -12.82 1.67
CA GLY A 23 -15.58 -12.96 0.63
C GLY A 23 -15.76 -12.01 -0.55
N ARG A 24 -16.99 -11.52 -0.78
CA ARG A 24 -17.33 -10.52 -1.82
C ARG A 24 -16.83 -9.12 -1.46
N TYR A 25 -17.00 -8.70 -0.21
CA TYR A 25 -16.70 -7.33 0.24
C TYR A 25 -15.31 -7.16 0.88
N PHE A 26 -14.56 -8.24 1.08
CA PHE A 26 -13.22 -8.22 1.68
C PHE A 26 -12.31 -7.09 1.16
N PHE A 27 -12.18 -6.92 -0.15
CA PHE A 27 -11.27 -5.91 -0.73
C PHE A 27 -11.78 -4.48 -0.53
N THR A 28 -13.10 -4.28 -0.46
CA THR A 28 -13.68 -2.98 -0.07
C THR A 28 -13.37 -2.67 1.38
N PHE A 29 -13.51 -3.64 2.28
CA PHE A 29 -13.21 -3.47 3.69
C PHE A 29 -11.72 -3.22 3.94
N ALA A 30 -10.84 -3.98 3.28
CA ALA A 30 -9.40 -3.78 3.33
C ALA A 30 -9.02 -2.35 2.88
N ALA A 31 -9.55 -1.88 1.75
CA ALA A 31 -9.33 -0.52 1.28
C ALA A 31 -9.89 0.54 2.24
N ALA A 32 -11.03 0.27 2.89
CA ALA A 32 -11.62 1.18 3.86
C ALA A 32 -10.77 1.31 5.13
N ILE A 33 -10.22 0.20 5.64
CA ILE A 33 -9.24 0.24 6.75
C ILE A 33 -8.05 1.12 6.37
N MET A 34 -7.49 0.91 5.17
CA MET A 34 -6.36 1.70 4.70
C MET A 34 -6.72 3.19 4.60
N LEU A 35 -7.92 3.54 4.10
CA LEU A 35 -8.39 4.92 4.06
C LEU A 35 -8.49 5.54 5.46
N VAL A 36 -9.06 4.81 6.42
CA VAL A 36 -9.17 5.28 7.82
C VAL A 36 -7.78 5.50 8.43
N LEU A 37 -6.86 4.55 8.28
CA LEU A 37 -5.49 4.70 8.80
C LEU A 37 -4.76 5.88 8.15
N THR A 38 -4.95 6.09 6.83
CA THR A 38 -4.43 7.28 6.15
C THR A 38 -4.98 8.57 6.75
N PHE A 39 -6.29 8.65 6.98
CA PHE A 39 -6.91 9.82 7.60
C PHE A 39 -6.39 10.07 9.02
N LEU A 40 -6.30 9.02 9.85
CA LEU A 40 -5.81 9.14 11.23
C LEU A 40 -4.36 9.65 11.27
N GLY A 41 -3.47 9.05 10.46
CA GLY A 41 -2.07 9.45 10.39
C GLY A 41 -1.83 10.85 9.83
N PHE A 42 -2.72 11.35 8.97
CA PHE A 42 -2.66 12.70 8.41
C PHE A 42 -3.69 13.66 9.01
N SER A 43 -4.28 13.34 10.17
CA SER A 43 -5.33 14.15 10.80
C SER A 43 -4.88 15.60 11.05
N ALA A 44 -3.64 15.83 11.48
CA ALA A 44 -3.08 17.17 11.65
C ALA A 44 -3.03 17.96 10.33
N PHE A 45 -2.76 17.30 9.21
CA PHE A 45 -2.78 17.92 7.88
C PHE A 45 -4.21 18.23 7.45
N TYR A 46 -5.12 17.25 7.53
CA TYR A 46 -6.49 17.41 7.07
C TYR A 46 -7.31 18.40 7.89
N LEU A 47 -7.13 18.42 9.22
CA LEU A 47 -7.95 19.22 10.13
C LEU A 47 -7.34 20.58 10.48
N ARG A 48 -6.01 20.71 10.39
CA ARG A 48 -5.29 21.91 10.83
C ARG A 48 -4.33 22.48 9.79
N GLY A 49 -4.12 21.82 8.64
CA GLY A 49 -3.17 22.26 7.64
C GLY A 49 -1.70 22.17 8.09
N LEU A 50 -1.39 21.34 9.09
CA LEU A 50 -0.06 21.22 9.68
C LEU A 50 0.68 19.97 9.17
N ALA A 51 2.00 20.09 9.03
CA ALA A 51 2.88 18.94 8.89
C ALA A 51 3.09 18.27 10.26
N PHE A 52 3.44 16.98 10.25
CA PHE A 52 3.87 16.28 11.46
C PHE A 52 5.20 16.87 11.99
N PRO A 53 5.41 17.01 13.32
CA PRO A 53 4.49 16.69 14.44
C PRO A 53 3.72 17.93 14.94
N ASN A 54 2.87 18.54 14.10
CA ASN A 54 2.15 19.80 14.33
C ASN A 54 2.99 21.07 14.12
N ARG A 55 3.68 21.14 12.99
CA ARG A 55 4.44 22.32 12.55
C ARG A 55 3.91 22.87 11.21
N PRO A 56 4.16 24.14 10.87
CA PRO A 56 3.82 24.66 9.55
C PRO A 56 4.48 23.83 8.43
N ILE A 57 3.76 23.66 7.32
CA ILE A 57 4.35 23.08 6.12
C ILE A 57 5.38 24.06 5.56
N ALA A 58 6.60 23.59 5.28
CA ALA A 58 7.68 24.44 4.77
C ALA A 58 7.21 25.22 3.53
N PRO A 59 7.27 26.57 3.53
CA PRO A 59 6.73 27.41 2.47
C PRO A 59 7.16 27.01 1.04
N PRO A 60 8.45 26.66 0.78
CA PRO A 60 8.92 26.31 -0.57
C PRO A 60 8.26 25.08 -1.20
N ILE A 61 7.69 24.17 -0.39
CA ILE A 61 7.10 22.91 -0.86
C ILE A 61 5.61 22.77 -0.50
N LYS A 62 4.99 23.81 0.06
CA LYS A 62 3.60 23.76 0.55
C LYS A 62 2.61 23.35 -0.53
N ASN A 63 2.64 23.99 -1.70
CA ASN A 63 1.71 23.71 -2.79
C ASN A 63 1.92 22.30 -3.36
N LEU A 64 3.17 21.85 -3.45
CA LEU A 64 3.52 20.50 -3.88
C LEU A 64 2.95 19.44 -2.92
N ILE A 65 3.10 19.65 -1.61
CA ILE A 65 2.55 18.75 -0.59
C ILE A 65 1.02 18.71 -0.67
N ILE A 66 0.36 19.87 -0.80
CA ILE A 66 -1.11 19.93 -0.92
C ILE A 66 -1.57 19.17 -2.18
N PHE A 67 -0.93 19.42 -3.32
CA PHE A 67 -1.29 18.76 -4.56
C PHE A 67 -1.09 17.24 -4.48
N HIS A 68 0.06 16.78 -3.96
CA HIS A 68 0.32 15.37 -3.72
C HIS A 68 -0.71 14.74 -2.77
N ALA A 69 -1.06 15.44 -1.68
CA ALA A 69 -2.05 14.98 -0.72
C ALA A 69 -3.45 14.88 -1.32
N VAL A 70 -3.84 15.82 -2.20
CA VAL A 70 -5.10 15.74 -2.96
C VAL A 70 -5.10 14.51 -3.88
N CYS A 71 -4.02 14.28 -4.64
CA CYS A 71 -3.90 13.10 -5.50
C CYS A 71 -4.00 11.79 -4.69
N MET A 72 -3.28 11.69 -3.56
CA MET A 72 -3.34 10.53 -2.68
C MET A 72 -4.72 10.34 -2.04
N SER A 73 -5.39 11.41 -1.65
CA SER A 73 -6.75 11.34 -1.08
C SER A 73 -7.76 10.83 -2.11
N LEU A 74 -7.69 11.33 -3.35
CA LEU A 74 -8.50 10.85 -4.46
C LEU A 74 -8.20 9.38 -4.78
N TRP A 75 -6.92 8.98 -4.77
CA TRP A 75 -6.51 7.59 -4.95
C TRP A 75 -7.12 6.66 -3.89
N MET A 76 -7.08 7.04 -2.62
CA MET A 76 -7.68 6.24 -1.54
C MET A 76 -9.20 6.11 -1.71
N GLY A 77 -9.89 7.20 -2.10
CA GLY A 77 -11.31 7.15 -2.42
C GLY A 77 -11.61 6.20 -3.58
N VAL A 78 -10.83 6.29 -4.66
CA VAL A 78 -10.94 5.37 -5.81
C VAL A 78 -10.67 3.93 -5.37
N LEU A 79 -9.64 3.66 -4.56
CA LEU A 79 -9.30 2.32 -4.08
C LEU A 79 -10.47 1.66 -3.34
N VAL A 80 -11.26 2.42 -2.56
CA VAL A 80 -12.47 1.93 -1.89
C VAL A 80 -13.61 1.71 -2.88
N LEU A 81 -13.84 2.68 -3.76
CA LEU A 81 -14.95 2.63 -4.73
C LEU A 81 -14.80 1.49 -5.73
N GLN A 82 -13.59 1.20 -6.22
CA GLN A 82 -13.34 0.18 -7.25
C GLN A 82 -13.89 -1.22 -6.90
N PRO A 83 -13.52 -1.85 -5.76
CA PRO A 83 -14.09 -3.13 -5.35
C PRO A 83 -15.57 -3.01 -4.95
N ALA A 84 -16.02 -1.87 -4.41
CA ALA A 84 -17.44 -1.66 -4.07
C ALA A 84 -18.34 -1.68 -5.31
N LEU A 85 -17.90 -1.02 -6.40
CA LEU A 85 -18.59 -1.02 -7.69
C LEU A 85 -18.70 -2.44 -8.27
N ILE A 86 -17.65 -3.24 -8.17
CA ILE A 86 -17.68 -4.65 -8.59
C ILE A 86 -18.65 -5.47 -7.73
N ALA A 87 -18.64 -5.28 -6.41
CA ALA A 87 -19.55 -5.97 -5.50
C ALA A 87 -21.02 -5.60 -5.78
N ALA A 88 -21.27 -4.37 -6.22
CA ALA A 88 -22.58 -3.85 -6.64
C ALA A 88 -22.95 -4.15 -8.11
N GLY A 89 -22.12 -4.91 -8.85
CA GLY A 89 -22.39 -5.24 -10.26
C GLY A 89 -22.16 -4.11 -11.27
N LYS A 90 -21.68 -2.94 -10.84
CA LYS A 90 -21.47 -1.74 -11.67
C LYS A 90 -20.14 -1.78 -12.45
N ARG A 91 -19.92 -2.84 -13.24
CA ARG A 91 -18.65 -3.09 -13.96
C ARG A 91 -18.27 -1.99 -14.97
N LYS A 92 -19.24 -1.40 -15.69
CA LYS A 92 -18.98 -0.30 -16.63
C LYS A 92 -18.37 0.91 -15.92
N LEU A 93 -18.86 1.25 -14.72
CA LEU A 93 -18.35 2.36 -13.91
C LEU A 93 -16.96 2.05 -13.34
N HIS A 94 -16.72 0.82 -12.88
CA HIS A 94 -15.38 0.34 -12.49
C HIS A 94 -14.36 0.59 -13.60
N MET A 95 -14.70 0.21 -14.85
CA MET A 95 -13.82 0.41 -16.00
C MET A 95 -13.59 1.89 -16.33
N LYS A 96 -14.63 2.73 -16.29
CA LYS A 96 -14.51 4.18 -16.55
C LYS A 96 -13.64 4.85 -15.49
N LEU A 97 -13.92 4.60 -14.21
CA LEU A 97 -13.16 5.15 -13.09
C LEU A 97 -11.71 4.61 -13.07
N GLY A 98 -11.49 3.37 -13.51
CA GLY A 98 -10.15 2.76 -13.59
C GLY A 98 -9.20 3.49 -14.53
N LYS A 99 -9.72 4.12 -15.60
CA LYS A 99 -8.90 4.96 -16.49
C LYS A 99 -8.42 6.23 -15.78
N ALA A 100 -9.31 6.90 -15.04
CA ALA A 100 -8.95 8.05 -14.21
C ALA A 100 -7.97 7.66 -13.09
N ALA A 101 -8.16 6.48 -12.49
CA ALA A 101 -7.24 5.93 -11.49
C ALA A 101 -5.80 5.81 -12.03
N ALA A 102 -5.64 5.35 -13.27
CA ALA A 102 -4.31 5.23 -13.89
C ALA A 102 -3.61 6.61 -14.04
N ALA A 103 -4.35 7.66 -14.37
CA ALA A 103 -3.82 9.02 -14.40
C ALA A 103 -3.39 9.50 -13.00
N PHE A 104 -4.20 9.24 -11.96
CA PHE A 104 -3.80 9.55 -10.58
C PHE A 104 -2.56 8.77 -10.15
N ALA A 105 -2.41 7.50 -10.52
CA ALA A 105 -1.19 6.74 -10.22
C ALA A 105 0.06 7.38 -10.84
N ALA A 106 -0.02 7.85 -12.08
CA ALA A 106 1.08 8.55 -12.74
C ALA A 106 1.40 9.89 -12.06
N LEU A 107 0.37 10.66 -11.69
CA LEU A 107 0.55 11.91 -10.93
C LEU A 107 1.17 11.64 -9.55
N ILE A 108 0.75 10.60 -8.85
CA ILE A 108 1.32 10.20 -7.55
C ILE A 108 2.78 9.80 -7.70
N LEU A 109 3.14 9.07 -8.76
CA LEU A 109 4.53 8.74 -9.04
C LEU A 109 5.37 10.02 -9.20
N VAL A 110 4.97 10.91 -10.10
CA VAL A 110 5.71 12.14 -10.38
C VAL A 110 5.79 13.01 -9.12
N THR A 111 4.64 13.33 -8.53
CA THR A 111 4.59 14.19 -7.35
C THR A 111 5.27 13.57 -6.14
N GLY A 112 5.20 12.25 -5.95
CA GLY A 112 5.85 11.56 -4.83
C GLY A 112 7.37 11.59 -4.94
N VAL A 113 7.93 11.41 -6.16
CA VAL A 113 9.37 11.57 -6.40
C VAL A 113 9.81 13.01 -6.13
N VAL A 114 9.07 13.99 -6.66
CA VAL A 114 9.38 15.41 -6.46
C VAL A 114 9.25 15.79 -4.98
N VAL A 115 8.23 15.30 -4.26
CA VAL A 115 8.09 15.49 -2.81
C VAL A 115 9.29 14.89 -2.07
N ALA A 116 9.73 13.67 -2.42
CA ALA A 116 10.88 13.04 -1.79
C ALA A 116 12.15 13.90 -1.93
N VAL A 117 12.43 14.38 -3.15
CA VAL A 117 13.62 15.21 -3.42
C VAL A 117 13.52 16.56 -2.70
N ARG A 118 12.41 17.29 -2.91
CA ARG A 118 12.26 18.66 -2.39
C ARG A 118 12.14 18.67 -0.86
N ALA A 119 11.48 17.68 -0.26
CA ALA A 119 11.44 17.54 1.20
C ALA A 119 12.83 17.27 1.77
N THR A 120 13.66 16.48 1.10
CA THR A 120 15.05 16.25 1.49
C THR A 120 15.85 17.56 1.41
N GLN A 121 15.72 18.33 0.33
CA GLN A 121 16.43 19.61 0.16
C GLN A 121 16.09 20.67 1.22
N VAL A 122 14.82 20.79 1.62
CA VAL A 122 14.39 21.81 2.60
C VAL A 122 14.52 21.34 4.05
N THR A 123 14.80 20.06 4.29
CA THR A 123 15.00 19.54 5.64
C THR A 123 16.40 19.94 6.15
N PRO A 124 16.56 20.37 7.42
CA PRO A 124 17.88 20.72 7.97
C PRO A 124 18.93 19.61 7.86
N PRO A 125 20.23 19.93 7.63
CA PRO A 125 21.29 18.93 7.45
C PRO A 125 21.48 17.94 8.59
N ASP A 126 21.25 18.38 9.81
CA ASP A 126 21.36 17.63 11.06
C ASP A 126 20.07 16.87 11.44
N ALA A 127 19.00 17.00 10.65
CA ALA A 127 17.73 16.38 10.97
C ALA A 127 17.80 14.85 10.90
N VAL A 128 17.27 14.21 11.95
CA VAL A 128 17.06 12.76 12.03
C VAL A 128 15.55 12.47 11.92
N ILE A 129 15.18 11.62 10.98
CA ILE A 129 13.79 11.27 10.68
C ILE A 129 13.61 9.78 10.88
N LEU A 130 12.79 9.38 11.87
CA LEU A 130 12.54 7.97 12.21
C LEU A 130 13.85 7.16 12.40
N GLY A 131 14.85 7.77 13.03
CA GLY A 131 16.16 7.14 13.28
C GLY A 131 17.13 7.17 12.10
N PHE A 132 16.81 7.83 10.99
CA PHE A 132 17.69 7.97 9.83
C PHE A 132 18.17 9.41 9.65
N PRO A 133 19.46 9.66 9.37
CA PRO A 133 19.90 10.93 8.84
C PRO A 133 19.11 11.31 7.59
N ARG A 134 18.94 12.61 7.34
CA ARG A 134 18.15 13.15 6.22
C ARG A 134 18.40 12.47 4.86
N LEU A 135 19.67 12.30 4.46
CA LEU A 135 20.02 11.72 3.15
C LEU A 135 19.70 10.22 3.09
N ASN A 136 19.94 9.51 4.18
CA ASN A 136 19.56 8.11 4.35
C ASN A 136 18.04 7.93 4.26
N PHE A 137 17.30 8.80 4.94
CA PHE A 137 15.85 8.77 4.95
C PHE A 137 15.23 8.92 3.55
N PHE A 138 15.89 9.60 2.61
CA PHE A 138 15.40 9.78 1.23
C PHE A 138 15.11 8.45 0.50
N ALA A 139 15.79 7.35 0.84
CA ALA A 139 15.47 6.02 0.29
C ALA A 139 14.02 5.62 0.57
N ILE A 140 13.52 5.92 1.76
CA ILE A 140 12.19 5.51 2.23
C ILE A 140 11.08 6.05 1.30
N PRO A 141 10.88 7.38 1.14
CA PRO A 141 9.84 7.89 0.26
C PRO A 141 10.10 7.58 -1.22
N LEU A 142 11.36 7.62 -1.69
CA LEU A 142 11.68 7.37 -3.10
C LEU A 142 11.31 5.94 -3.51
N PHE A 143 11.84 4.93 -2.82
CA PHE A 143 11.57 3.56 -3.21
C PHE A 143 10.15 3.11 -2.85
N THR A 144 9.49 3.73 -1.86
CA THR A 144 8.05 3.52 -1.63
C THR A 144 7.23 3.91 -2.85
N VAL A 145 7.45 5.10 -3.42
CA VAL A 145 6.66 5.55 -4.58
C VAL A 145 7.00 4.77 -5.85
N LEU A 146 8.27 4.37 -6.03
CA LEU A 146 8.67 3.50 -7.14
C LEU A 146 8.03 2.10 -7.02
N ALA A 147 8.02 1.52 -5.81
CA ALA A 147 7.36 0.24 -5.56
C ALA A 147 5.83 0.34 -5.77
N PHE A 148 5.19 1.41 -5.28
CA PHE A 148 3.79 1.70 -5.58
C PHE A 148 3.55 1.67 -7.10
N ALA A 149 4.31 2.45 -7.86
CA ALA A 149 4.15 2.53 -9.31
C ALA A 149 4.37 1.18 -10.00
N ALA A 150 5.38 0.41 -9.59
CA ALA A 150 5.65 -0.92 -10.12
C ALA A 150 4.48 -1.89 -9.86
N PHE A 151 3.95 -1.90 -8.63
CA PHE A 151 2.77 -2.71 -8.30
C PHE A 151 1.53 -2.29 -9.10
N ILE A 152 1.27 -0.99 -9.24
CA ILE A 152 0.11 -0.49 -9.99
C ILE A 152 0.24 -0.77 -11.49
N ALA A 153 1.43 -0.57 -12.07
CA ALA A 153 1.71 -0.92 -13.47
C ALA A 153 1.48 -2.43 -13.72
N ALA A 154 2.01 -3.28 -12.84
CA ALA A 154 1.77 -4.72 -12.89
C ALA A 154 0.27 -5.06 -12.71
N ALA A 155 -0.44 -4.39 -11.80
CA ALA A 155 -1.87 -4.58 -11.61
C ALA A 155 -2.66 -4.26 -12.88
N ILE A 156 -2.30 -3.19 -13.59
CA ILE A 156 -2.92 -2.79 -14.86
C ILE A 156 -2.58 -3.78 -15.98
N ALA A 157 -1.34 -4.26 -16.06
CA ALA A 157 -0.93 -5.28 -17.02
C ALA A 157 -1.72 -6.57 -16.82
N TYR A 158 -1.89 -7.00 -15.57
CA TYR A 158 -2.67 -8.19 -15.20
C TYR A 158 -4.16 -7.93 -14.97
N ARG A 159 -4.74 -6.83 -15.51
CA ARG A 159 -6.17 -6.49 -15.35
C ARG A 159 -7.15 -7.56 -15.82
N ARG A 160 -6.72 -8.43 -16.75
CA ARG A 160 -7.51 -9.58 -17.24
C ARG A 160 -7.45 -10.80 -16.31
N LYS A 161 -6.62 -10.78 -15.27
CA LYS A 161 -6.50 -11.82 -14.23
C LYS A 161 -6.93 -11.25 -12.87
N PRO A 162 -8.25 -11.23 -12.54
CA PRO A 162 -8.79 -10.47 -11.41
C PRO A 162 -8.16 -10.77 -10.05
N ARG A 163 -7.72 -12.03 -9.82
CA ARG A 163 -7.05 -12.43 -8.58
C ARG A 163 -5.69 -11.75 -8.41
N ILE A 164 -4.92 -11.63 -9.49
CA ILE A 164 -3.61 -10.97 -9.50
C ILE A 164 -3.81 -9.45 -9.43
N HIS A 165 -4.67 -8.92 -10.31
CA HIS A 165 -4.97 -7.48 -10.35
C HIS A 165 -5.31 -6.91 -8.97
N ARG A 166 -6.31 -7.47 -8.27
CA ARG A 166 -6.73 -6.95 -6.96
C ARG A 166 -5.66 -7.11 -5.87
N ALA A 167 -4.86 -8.17 -5.93
CA ALA A 167 -3.78 -8.40 -4.99
C ALA A 167 -2.70 -7.32 -5.14
N LEU A 168 -2.30 -7.02 -6.37
CA LEU A 168 -1.31 -5.97 -6.67
C LEU A 168 -1.85 -4.56 -6.39
N MET A 169 -3.14 -4.28 -6.64
CA MET A 169 -3.75 -2.99 -6.27
C MET A 169 -3.68 -2.72 -4.75
N ILE A 170 -3.98 -3.74 -3.93
CA ILE A 170 -3.86 -3.63 -2.48
C ILE A 170 -2.40 -3.52 -2.07
N ALA A 171 -1.52 -4.42 -2.52
CA ALA A 171 -0.11 -4.43 -2.13
C ALA A 171 0.61 -3.12 -2.50
N GLY A 172 0.36 -2.62 -3.71
CA GLY A 172 0.87 -1.34 -4.19
C GLY A 172 0.42 -0.18 -3.32
N THR A 173 -0.85 -0.11 -2.93
CA THR A 173 -1.28 0.97 -2.04
C THR A 173 -0.78 0.74 -0.61
N LEU A 174 -0.78 -0.51 -0.13
CA LEU A 174 -0.38 -0.91 1.23
C LEU A 174 1.03 -0.44 1.56
N ILE A 175 1.99 -0.53 0.63
CA ILE A 175 3.36 -0.07 0.92
C ILE A 175 3.44 1.44 1.22
N THR A 176 2.51 2.24 0.67
CA THR A 176 2.45 3.68 0.92
C THR A 176 1.90 4.04 2.30
N LEU A 177 1.27 3.07 2.99
CA LEU A 177 0.74 3.28 4.35
C LEU A 177 1.85 3.48 5.40
N SER A 178 3.12 3.22 5.07
CA SER A 178 4.23 3.61 5.96
C SER A 178 4.16 5.10 6.27
N ALA A 179 3.81 5.95 5.31
CA ALA A 179 3.71 7.39 5.54
C ALA A 179 2.68 7.74 6.65
N PRO A 180 1.38 7.45 6.52
CA PRO A 180 0.43 7.77 7.58
C PRO A 180 0.70 7.02 8.88
N LEU A 181 1.09 5.75 8.84
CA LEU A 181 1.29 4.96 10.06
C LEU A 181 2.41 5.51 10.94
N ASN A 182 3.51 5.99 10.33
CA ASN A 182 4.61 6.60 11.09
C ASN A 182 4.29 7.99 11.67
N ARG A 183 3.09 8.52 11.42
CA ARG A 183 2.60 9.79 11.99
C ARG A 183 1.65 9.56 13.17
N ILE A 184 1.53 8.31 13.62
CA ILE A 184 0.78 7.91 14.83
C ILE A 184 1.82 7.50 15.89
N PRO A 185 2.18 8.39 16.84
CA PRO A 185 3.30 8.15 17.77
C PRO A 185 3.19 6.82 18.52
N MET A 186 2.00 6.48 19.03
CA MET A 186 1.76 5.26 19.80
C MET A 186 2.04 3.97 19.01
N LEU A 187 1.96 4.01 17.68
CA LEU A 187 2.34 2.88 16.84
C LEU A 187 3.86 2.73 16.71
N ASN A 188 4.59 3.85 16.69
CA ASN A 188 6.04 3.85 16.53
C ASN A 188 6.74 3.32 17.78
N ASP A 189 6.22 3.67 18.97
CA ASP A 189 6.77 3.24 20.27
C ASP A 189 6.80 1.71 20.44
N VAL A 190 5.99 0.98 19.67
CA VAL A 190 5.94 -0.50 19.71
C VAL A 190 7.17 -1.15 19.09
N TYR A 191 7.79 -0.53 18.08
CA TYR A 191 8.85 -1.18 17.30
C TYR A 191 10.19 -0.43 17.33
N ILE A 192 10.20 0.88 17.59
CA ILE A 192 11.45 1.66 17.66
C ILE A 192 12.39 1.06 18.72
N GLY A 193 13.68 0.93 18.38
CA GLY A 193 14.69 0.35 19.27
C GLY A 193 14.69 -1.18 19.35
N THR A 194 13.71 -1.86 18.75
CA THR A 194 13.67 -3.33 18.68
C THR A 194 14.38 -3.87 17.43
N VAL A 195 14.45 -5.21 17.29
CA VAL A 195 14.92 -5.84 16.04
C VAL A 195 14.08 -5.41 14.82
N TRP A 196 12.80 -5.11 15.02
CA TRP A 196 11.89 -4.75 13.94
C TRP A 196 12.19 -3.38 13.35
N ASP A 197 12.67 -2.43 14.16
CA ASP A 197 13.19 -1.15 13.68
C ASP A 197 14.38 -1.36 12.72
N ARG A 198 15.25 -2.32 13.02
CA ARG A 198 16.40 -2.64 12.17
C ARG A 198 16.02 -3.34 10.87
N VAL A 199 15.07 -4.27 10.92
CA VAL A 199 14.72 -5.13 9.77
C VAL A 199 13.73 -4.47 8.82
N VAL A 200 12.62 -3.94 9.35
CA VAL A 200 11.50 -3.38 8.55
C VAL A 200 11.21 -1.92 8.85
N GLY A 201 11.76 -1.36 9.94
CA GLY A 201 11.76 0.07 10.24
C GLY A 201 10.39 0.73 10.03
N PRO A 202 10.32 1.86 9.28
CA PRO A 202 9.08 2.56 8.93
C PRO A 202 7.96 1.70 8.31
N TYR A 203 8.24 0.48 7.87
CA TYR A 203 7.26 -0.44 7.27
C TYR A 203 6.74 -1.51 8.23
N PHE A 204 7.11 -1.49 9.51
CA PHE A 204 6.67 -2.52 10.48
C PHE A 204 5.14 -2.76 10.42
N TRP A 205 4.35 -1.70 10.59
CA TRP A 205 2.89 -1.83 10.55
C TRP A 205 2.31 -2.11 9.16
N VAL A 206 3.04 -1.79 8.09
CA VAL A 206 2.68 -2.19 6.71
C VAL A 206 2.74 -3.72 6.58
N VAL A 207 3.81 -4.34 7.10
CA VAL A 207 3.99 -5.79 7.10
C VAL A 207 2.93 -6.47 7.97
N ILE A 208 2.72 -5.98 9.19
CA ILE A 208 1.70 -6.52 10.10
C ILE A 208 0.29 -6.43 9.49
N LEU A 209 -0.07 -5.27 8.93
CA LEU A 209 -1.37 -5.09 8.28
C LEU A 209 -1.51 -6.01 7.04
N GLY A 210 -0.46 -6.15 6.23
CA GLY A 210 -0.45 -7.06 5.09
C GLY A 210 -0.70 -8.51 5.47
N VAL A 211 0.02 -8.99 6.48
CA VAL A 211 -0.14 -10.35 7.02
C VAL A 211 -1.53 -10.55 7.63
N ALA A 212 -2.02 -9.57 8.40
CA ALA A 212 -3.37 -9.61 8.98
C ALA A 212 -4.46 -9.69 7.91
N LEU A 213 -4.36 -8.89 6.84
CA LEU A 213 -5.29 -8.94 5.71
C LEU A 213 -5.22 -10.29 4.98
N LEU A 214 -4.02 -10.85 4.78
CA LEU A 214 -3.86 -12.17 4.17
C LEU A 214 -4.46 -13.28 5.04
N ALA A 215 -4.23 -13.23 6.35
CA ALA A 215 -4.80 -14.18 7.31
C ALA A 215 -6.33 -14.09 7.32
N ALA A 216 -6.88 -12.88 7.45
CA ALA A 216 -8.31 -12.63 7.39
C ALA A 216 -8.93 -13.14 6.08
N ARG A 217 -8.27 -12.89 4.94
CA ARG A 217 -8.70 -13.44 3.65
C ARG A 217 -8.73 -14.96 3.67
N SER A 218 -7.67 -15.58 4.17
CA SER A 218 -7.50 -17.04 4.19
C SER A 218 -8.53 -17.71 5.10
N ILE A 219 -8.87 -17.11 6.23
CA ILE A 219 -9.93 -17.56 7.14
C ILE A 219 -11.30 -17.45 6.45
N ILE A 220 -11.61 -16.29 5.86
CA ILE A 220 -12.90 -16.04 5.19
C ILE A 220 -13.12 -16.98 4.00
N THR A 221 -12.05 -17.26 3.23
CA THR A 221 -12.14 -18.14 2.05
C THR A 221 -11.79 -19.59 2.32
N ARG A 222 -11.39 -19.94 3.56
CA ARG A 222 -10.88 -21.26 3.96
C ARG A 222 -9.78 -21.79 3.01
N ALA A 223 -9.00 -20.88 2.43
CA ALA A 223 -7.99 -21.18 1.42
C ALA A 223 -7.01 -20.00 1.26
N LEU A 224 -5.74 -20.30 1.03
CA LEU A 224 -4.71 -19.28 0.79
C LEU A 224 -4.88 -18.64 -0.60
N ASP A 225 -5.11 -17.33 -0.65
CA ASP A 225 -5.11 -16.59 -1.92
C ASP A 225 -3.67 -16.36 -2.40
N ARG A 226 -3.09 -17.35 -3.10
CA ARG A 226 -1.67 -17.35 -3.51
C ARG A 226 -1.18 -16.05 -4.14
N PRO A 227 -1.87 -15.43 -5.12
CA PRO A 227 -1.45 -14.13 -5.65
C PRO A 227 -1.36 -13.02 -4.60
N PHE A 228 -2.25 -13.04 -3.60
CA PHE A 228 -2.21 -12.08 -2.51
C PHE A 228 -1.07 -12.38 -1.54
N ALA A 229 -0.84 -13.66 -1.21
CA ALA A 229 0.31 -14.07 -0.41
C ALA A 229 1.65 -13.64 -1.05
N VAL A 230 1.81 -13.87 -2.36
CA VAL A 230 2.99 -13.44 -3.12
C VAL A 230 3.13 -11.92 -3.10
N ALA A 231 2.03 -11.18 -3.27
CA ALA A 231 2.08 -9.72 -3.23
C ALA A 231 2.50 -9.19 -1.85
N ILE A 232 2.00 -9.76 -0.76
CA ILE A 232 2.39 -9.40 0.61
C ILE A 232 3.85 -9.79 0.90
N ALA A 233 4.31 -10.95 0.44
CA ALA A 233 5.71 -11.34 0.54
C ALA A 233 6.61 -10.37 -0.22
N ALA A 234 6.24 -9.99 -1.44
CA ALA A 234 6.97 -8.99 -2.23
C ALA A 234 7.00 -7.62 -1.51
N THR A 235 5.88 -7.13 -0.98
CA THR A 235 5.85 -5.90 -0.17
C THR A 235 6.82 -5.99 1.01
N THR A 236 6.84 -7.11 1.72
CA THR A 236 7.71 -7.32 2.88
C THR A 236 9.19 -7.31 2.48
N LEU A 237 9.56 -8.05 1.44
CA LEU A 237 10.94 -8.10 0.95
C LEU A 237 11.42 -6.75 0.42
N ILE A 238 10.56 -6.02 -0.31
CA ILE A 238 10.85 -4.66 -0.75
C ILE A 238 11.06 -3.74 0.46
N SER A 239 10.17 -3.78 1.46
CA SER A 239 10.31 -2.99 2.69
C SER A 239 11.63 -3.25 3.41
N ILE A 240 12.04 -4.52 3.54
CA ILE A 240 13.35 -4.88 4.11
C ILE A 240 14.47 -4.27 3.27
N GLY A 241 14.43 -4.46 1.94
CA GLY A 241 15.46 -3.94 1.02
C GLY A 241 15.61 -2.43 1.11
N ILE A 242 14.50 -1.67 1.19
CA ILE A 242 14.54 -0.22 1.33
C ILE A 242 15.20 0.17 2.66
N VAL A 243 14.85 -0.49 3.76
CA VAL A 243 15.43 -0.18 5.09
C VAL A 243 16.92 -0.52 5.13
N GLN A 244 17.33 -1.67 4.59
CA GLN A 244 18.75 -2.03 4.57
C GLN A 244 19.55 -1.07 3.70
N LEU A 245 19.02 -0.67 2.54
CA LEU A 245 19.64 0.35 1.69
C LEU A 245 19.75 1.70 2.41
N ALA A 246 18.68 2.13 3.10
CA ALA A 246 18.68 3.38 3.86
C ALA A 246 19.72 3.40 4.98
N ARG A 247 20.18 2.24 5.48
CA ARG A 247 21.19 2.14 6.53
C ARG A 247 22.64 2.21 6.02
N THR A 248 22.87 2.28 4.71
CA THR A 248 24.23 2.28 4.16
C THR A 248 24.78 3.69 3.93
N ASP A 249 26.09 3.85 4.12
CA ASP A 249 26.77 5.13 3.85
C ASP A 249 26.91 5.38 2.34
N GLN A 250 27.04 4.32 1.53
CA GLN A 250 27.11 4.43 0.07
C GLN A 250 25.84 5.08 -0.49
N TRP A 251 24.68 4.74 0.08
CA TRP A 251 23.43 5.41 -0.29
C TRP A 251 23.47 6.90 0.06
N ALA A 252 23.90 7.27 1.26
CA ALA A 252 24.00 8.67 1.67
C ALA A 252 24.93 9.48 0.75
N HIS A 253 26.08 8.93 0.37
CA HIS A 253 27.02 9.55 -0.57
C HIS A 253 26.41 9.73 -1.97
N LEU A 254 25.72 8.72 -2.48
CA LEU A 254 25.02 8.81 -3.77
C LEU A 254 23.97 9.92 -3.74
N VAL A 255 23.17 10.00 -2.68
CA VAL A 255 22.13 11.02 -2.54
C VAL A 255 22.73 12.42 -2.42
N ALA A 256 23.83 12.58 -1.69
CA ALA A 256 24.56 13.85 -1.62
C ALA A 256 25.01 14.32 -3.01
N TRP A 257 25.49 13.40 -3.86
CA TRP A 257 25.87 13.72 -5.24
C TRP A 257 24.66 14.06 -6.13
N MET A 258 23.51 13.39 -5.95
CA MET A 258 22.32 13.59 -6.79
C MET A 258 21.53 14.87 -6.50
N ILE A 259 21.56 15.35 -5.25
CA ILE A 259 20.63 16.39 -4.76
C ILE A 259 21.32 17.75 -4.56
N ASN A 260 22.66 17.79 -4.58
CA ASN A 260 23.47 19.00 -4.70
C ASN A 260 23.55 19.47 -6.16
#